data_AF-A0A1A8WDU8-F1
#
_entry.id   AF-A0A1A8WDU8-F1
#
_cell.length_a   1.000
_cell.length_b   1.000
_cell.length_c   1.000
_cell.angle_alpha   90.00
_cell.angle_beta   90.00
_cell.angle_gamma   90.00
#
_symmetry.space_group_name_H-M   'P 1'
#
loop_
_entity.id
_entity.type
_entity.pdbx_description
1 polymer ?
#
loop_
_entity_poly.entity_id
_entity_poly.type
_entity_poly.pdbx_seq_one_letter_code
_entity_poly.pdbx_strand_id
1 'polypeptide(L)'
;MAAGTSEKGLAKLFGYTPKELFSEIFYQNREIYYPDLHKYSGYCNKIASPKKKNRMKGLCKKVLKYLEISKEWKKNESAYDECILLNYWIYDTLDKYFNHDTDDMNVAFGTLQFIWDPLTKDYNSTSFYKKCIPLFDMLKYKDWKERKELYDYYVNYNSVYSTANNYDEKCKEYYEYIEGKASLYEHFGSLCTSDSSSCPEIYDKCMPYNPDLVLHTI
;
A
#
# COMPACT_ATOMS: atom_id res chain seq x y z
N MET A 1 -24.27 -2.05 6.50
CA MET A 1 -24.62 -0.63 6.69
C MET A 1 -23.47 0.06 7.38
N ALA A 2 -23.01 1.18 6.80
CA ALA A 2 -22.14 2.24 7.34
C ALA A 2 -21.00 1.86 8.32
N ALA A 3 -19.85 1.40 7.80
CA ALA A 3 -18.55 1.54 8.49
C ALA A 3 -17.73 2.75 7.97
N GLY A 4 -18.03 3.24 6.76
CA GLY A 4 -17.23 4.26 6.07
C GLY A 4 -17.38 5.70 6.56
N THR A 5 -18.40 6.02 7.36
CA THR A 5 -18.63 7.39 7.89
C THR A 5 -17.88 7.66 9.19
N SER A 6 -17.55 6.62 9.97
CA SER A 6 -16.85 6.74 11.24
C SER A 6 -15.36 7.10 11.06
N GLU A 7 -14.69 6.48 10.10
CA GLU A 7 -13.25 6.67 9.89
C GLU A 7 -12.88 8.07 9.35
N LYS A 8 -13.70 8.63 8.44
CA LYS A 8 -13.49 9.98 7.90
C LYS A 8 -13.64 11.08 8.97
N GLY A 9 -14.55 10.89 9.93
CA GLY A 9 -14.72 11.81 11.06
C GLY A 9 -13.52 11.80 12.01
N LEU A 10 -12.96 10.62 12.28
CA LEU A 10 -11.81 10.44 13.16
C LEU A 10 -10.51 11.03 12.59
N ALA A 11 -10.27 10.89 11.27
CA ALA A 11 -9.07 11.47 10.65
C ALA A 11 -9.01 13.01 10.80
N LYS A 12 -10.14 13.70 10.64
CA LYS A 12 -10.24 15.16 10.79
C LYS A 12 -10.00 15.63 12.24
N LEU A 13 -10.42 14.82 13.22
CA LEU A 13 -10.17 15.06 14.65
C LEU A 13 -8.68 15.02 15.02
N PHE A 14 -7.85 14.30 14.26
CA PHE A 14 -6.40 14.24 14.46
C PHE A 14 -5.60 15.20 13.56
N GLY A 15 -6.27 16.17 12.93
CA GLY A 15 -5.63 17.20 12.12
C GLY A 15 -5.20 16.76 10.72
N TYR A 16 -5.70 15.62 10.23
CA TYR A 16 -5.42 15.18 8.87
C TYR A 16 -6.36 15.84 7.85
N THR A 17 -5.80 16.40 6.78
CA THR A 17 -6.57 16.79 5.59
C THR A 17 -7.08 15.52 4.91
N PRO A 18 -8.40 15.39 4.65
CA PRO A 18 -8.95 14.25 3.95
C PRO A 18 -8.28 14.05 2.59
N LYS A 19 -7.89 12.81 2.30
CA LYS A 19 -7.39 12.41 0.99
C LYS A 19 -8.54 12.05 0.05
N GLU A 20 -8.31 12.18 -1.25
CA GLU A 20 -9.31 11.89 -2.28
C GLU A 20 -9.02 10.57 -3.00
N LEU A 21 -7.75 10.30 -3.28
CA LEU A 21 -7.32 9.09 -3.97
C LEU A 21 -7.46 7.87 -3.05
N PHE A 22 -7.94 6.75 -3.59
CA PHE A 22 -8.16 5.53 -2.80
C PHE A 22 -6.89 5.06 -2.10
N SER A 23 -5.75 5.01 -2.80
CA SER A 23 -4.48 4.58 -2.19
C SER A 23 -4.04 5.51 -1.06
N GLU A 24 -4.24 6.82 -1.21
CA GLU A 24 -3.91 7.80 -0.17
C GLU A 24 -4.84 7.69 1.05
N ILE A 25 -6.15 7.52 0.83
CA ILE A 25 -7.13 7.25 1.89
C ILE A 25 -6.75 5.94 2.59
N PHE A 26 -6.36 4.92 1.82
CA PHE A 26 -5.84 3.68 2.36
C PHE A 26 -4.69 4.02 3.31
N TYR A 27 -3.58 4.57 2.85
CA TYR A 27 -2.43 4.89 3.71
C TYR A 27 -2.79 5.74 4.94
N GLN A 28 -3.62 6.78 4.78
CA GLN A 28 -4.02 7.67 5.86
C GLN A 28 -4.74 6.94 7.00
N ASN A 29 -5.65 6.00 6.73
CA ASN A 29 -6.36 5.32 7.83
C ASN A 29 -5.42 4.46 8.67
N ARG A 30 -4.23 4.07 8.17
CA ARG A 30 -3.22 3.34 8.97
C ARG A 30 -2.40 4.27 9.89
N GLU A 31 -2.55 5.59 9.76
CA GLU A 31 -1.97 6.57 10.68
C GLU A 31 -2.90 6.96 11.83
N ILE A 32 -4.15 6.50 11.80
CA ILE A 32 -5.13 6.74 12.86
C ILE A 32 -4.70 6.03 14.15
N TYR A 33 -4.88 6.69 15.28
CA TYR A 33 -4.63 6.12 16.60
C TYR A 33 -5.72 5.13 16.99
N TYR A 34 -5.30 3.95 17.44
CA TYR A 34 -6.20 2.89 17.91
C TYR A 34 -5.91 2.58 19.40
N PRO A 35 -6.88 2.76 20.31
CA PRO A 35 -6.67 2.52 21.75
C PRO A 35 -6.50 1.03 22.10
N ASP A 36 -7.01 0.13 21.24
CA ASP A 36 -7.02 -1.32 21.46
C ASP A 36 -5.76 -2.04 20.94
N LEU A 37 -4.74 -1.32 20.47
CA LEU A 37 -3.48 -1.91 19.98
C LEU A 37 -2.73 -2.74 21.04
N HIS A 38 -3.07 -2.57 22.32
CA HIS A 38 -2.51 -3.36 23.41
C HIS A 38 -2.84 -4.86 23.27
N LYS A 39 -3.97 -5.22 22.64
CA LYS A 39 -4.38 -6.61 22.35
C LYS A 39 -3.32 -7.41 21.59
N TYR A 40 -2.59 -6.76 20.68
CA TYR A 40 -1.58 -7.42 19.85
C TYR A 40 -0.19 -7.52 20.52
N SER A 41 -0.05 -7.07 21.77
CA SER A 41 1.24 -7.04 22.45
C SER A 41 1.86 -8.43 22.63
N GLY A 42 1.05 -9.48 22.82
CA GLY A 42 1.55 -10.86 22.94
C GLY A 42 2.32 -11.34 21.70
N TYR A 43 1.88 -10.93 20.51
CA TYR A 43 2.57 -11.21 19.25
C TYR A 43 3.77 -10.28 19.07
N CYS A 44 3.54 -8.97 19.15
CA CYS A 44 4.53 -7.97 18.76
C CYS A 44 5.66 -7.78 19.79
N ASN A 45 5.48 -8.16 21.05
CA ASN A 45 6.55 -8.05 22.04
C ASN A 45 7.72 -9.00 21.79
N LYS A 46 7.53 -10.02 20.95
CA LYS A 46 8.57 -10.93 20.47
C LYS A 46 9.62 -10.23 19.59
N ILE A 47 9.31 -9.05 19.05
CA ILE A 47 10.27 -8.22 18.31
C ILE A 47 11.39 -7.79 19.26
N ALA A 48 12.57 -8.40 19.11
CA ALA A 48 13.78 -8.09 19.87
C ALA A 48 14.81 -7.26 19.07
N SER A 49 14.76 -7.35 17.74
CA SER A 49 15.63 -6.72 16.73
C SER A 49 14.77 -6.40 15.50
N PRO A 50 15.04 -5.37 14.66
CA PRO A 50 16.25 -4.52 14.56
C PRO A 50 16.24 -3.27 15.47
N LYS A 51 17.12 -2.30 15.14
CA LYS A 51 17.08 -0.92 15.68
C LYS A 51 15.64 -0.38 15.62
N LYS A 52 15.33 0.64 16.44
CA LYS A 52 13.97 1.22 16.54
C LYS A 52 12.89 0.22 17.02
N LYS A 53 13.26 -0.78 17.84
CA LYS A 53 12.37 -1.81 18.42
C LYS A 53 10.97 -1.32 18.81
N ASN A 54 10.84 -0.20 19.53
CA ASN A 54 9.53 0.31 19.95
C ASN A 54 8.66 0.77 18.76
N ARG A 55 9.26 1.39 17.74
CA ARG A 55 8.56 1.75 16.49
C ARG A 55 8.13 0.50 15.72
N MET A 56 8.99 -0.51 15.66
CA MET A 56 8.66 -1.81 15.05
C MET A 56 7.52 -2.54 15.77
N LYS A 57 7.51 -2.52 17.11
CA LYS A 57 6.39 -3.03 17.90
C LYS A 57 5.09 -2.29 17.58
N GLY A 58 5.14 -0.97 17.45
CA GLY A 58 3.99 -0.16 17.03
C GLY A 58 3.48 -0.54 15.65
N LEU A 59 4.38 -0.66 14.67
CA LEU A 59 4.06 -1.07 13.30
C LEU A 59 3.43 -2.47 13.26
N CYS A 60 4.02 -3.45 13.94
CA CYS A 60 3.46 -4.80 14.06
C CYS A 60 2.01 -4.78 14.58
N LYS A 61 1.73 -3.99 15.62
CA LYS A 61 0.37 -3.88 16.17
C LYS A 61 -0.62 -3.31 15.16
N LYS A 62 -0.22 -2.29 14.39
CA LYS A 62 -1.04 -1.71 13.31
C LYS A 62 -1.32 -2.73 12.20
N VAL A 63 -0.31 -3.50 11.79
CA VAL A 63 -0.45 -4.56 10.78
C VAL A 63 -1.44 -5.62 11.28
N LEU A 64 -1.25 -6.18 12.47
CA LEU A 64 -2.14 -7.20 13.01
C LEU A 64 -3.58 -6.69 13.19
N LYS A 65 -3.77 -5.42 13.59
CA LYS A 65 -5.09 -4.79 13.63
C LYS A 65 -5.77 -4.80 12.27
N TYR A 66 -5.06 -4.37 11.22
CA TYR A 66 -5.60 -4.38 9.86
C TYR A 66 -5.97 -5.80 9.42
N LEU A 67 -5.10 -6.78 9.64
CA LEU A 67 -5.39 -8.17 9.28
C LEU A 67 -6.66 -8.68 9.95
N GLU A 68 -6.84 -8.42 11.25
CA GLU A 68 -8.02 -8.86 12.01
C GLU A 68 -9.33 -8.30 11.45
N ILE A 69 -9.34 -7.03 11.02
CA ILE A 69 -10.56 -6.38 10.51
C ILE A 69 -10.75 -6.54 8.99
N SER A 70 -9.70 -6.93 8.26
CA SER A 70 -9.74 -7.12 6.82
C SER A 70 -10.56 -8.35 6.44
N LYS A 71 -11.06 -8.41 5.20
CA LYS A 71 -11.69 -9.62 4.66
C LYS A 71 -10.65 -10.72 4.45
N GLU A 72 -11.11 -11.95 4.22
CA GLU A 72 -10.21 -12.98 3.69
C GLU A 72 -9.56 -12.47 2.41
N TRP A 73 -8.27 -12.65 2.30
CA TRP A 73 -7.48 -12.32 1.13
C TRP A 73 -7.57 -13.46 0.13
N LYS A 74 -7.96 -13.12 -1.09
CA LYS A 74 -7.95 -14.02 -2.24
C LYS A 74 -7.28 -13.31 -3.40
N LYS A 75 -6.27 -13.95 -3.97
CA LYS A 75 -5.59 -13.45 -5.15
C LYS A 75 -6.60 -13.25 -6.28
N ASN A 76 -6.58 -12.09 -6.92
CA ASN A 76 -7.45 -11.70 -8.04
C ASN A 76 -8.97 -11.66 -7.73
N GLU A 77 -9.39 -11.47 -6.47
CA GLU A 77 -10.82 -11.31 -6.14
C GLU A 77 -11.38 -9.92 -6.49
N SER A 78 -10.52 -8.91 -6.58
CA SER A 78 -10.87 -7.51 -6.90
C SER A 78 -10.01 -6.96 -8.03
N ALA A 79 -10.41 -5.79 -8.56
CA ALA A 79 -9.68 -5.09 -9.63
C ALA A 79 -8.21 -4.83 -9.25
N TYR A 80 -7.95 -4.56 -7.97
CA TYR A 80 -6.62 -4.42 -7.40
C TYR A 80 -6.54 -5.15 -6.05
N ASP A 81 -5.33 -5.48 -5.62
CA ASP A 81 -5.04 -6.18 -4.37
C ASP A 81 -4.67 -5.19 -3.23
N GLU A 82 -5.50 -5.10 -2.20
CA GLU A 82 -5.21 -4.28 -1.00
C GLU A 82 -4.02 -4.81 -0.19
N CYS A 83 -3.67 -6.09 -0.33
CA CYS A 83 -2.49 -6.68 0.29
C CYS A 83 -1.21 -6.02 -0.25
N ILE A 84 -1.18 -5.67 -1.54
CA ILE A 84 -0.05 -4.95 -2.13
C ILE A 84 0.05 -3.53 -1.57
N LEU A 85 -1.08 -2.81 -1.41
CA LEU A 85 -1.10 -1.50 -0.74
C LEU A 85 -0.60 -1.59 0.70
N LEU A 86 -1.05 -2.59 1.47
CA LEU A 86 -0.58 -2.80 2.83
C LEU A 86 0.94 -2.98 2.87
N ASN A 87 1.49 -3.80 1.98
CA ASN A 87 2.93 -4.02 1.91
C ASN A 87 3.66 -2.73 1.54
N TYR A 88 3.23 -1.98 0.52
CA TYR A 88 3.85 -0.69 0.18
C TYR A 88 3.80 0.32 1.32
N TRP A 89 2.70 0.39 2.08
CA TRP A 89 2.61 1.23 3.27
C TRP A 89 3.64 0.83 4.35
N ILE A 90 3.83 -0.47 4.56
CA ILE A 90 4.85 -0.98 5.48
C ILE A 90 6.23 -0.56 4.97
N TYR A 91 6.54 -0.75 3.68
CA TYR A 91 7.83 -0.36 3.10
C TYR A 91 8.12 1.13 3.24
N ASP A 92 7.17 2.01 2.91
CA ASP A 92 7.27 3.46 3.13
C ASP A 92 7.50 3.81 4.61
N THR A 93 6.86 3.07 5.52
CA THR A 93 7.03 3.27 6.97
C THR A 93 8.42 2.86 7.43
N LEU A 94 8.94 1.73 6.93
CA LEU A 94 10.29 1.26 7.22
C LEU A 94 11.34 2.22 6.64
N ASP A 95 11.16 2.68 5.40
CA ASP A 95 12.01 3.67 4.74
C ASP A 95 12.21 4.92 5.61
N LYS A 96 11.13 5.42 6.22
CA LYS A 96 11.15 6.54 7.18
C LYS A 96 11.80 6.19 8.53
N TYR A 97 11.64 4.96 9.01
CA TYR A 97 12.21 4.55 10.30
C TYR A 97 13.73 4.37 10.25
N PHE A 98 14.23 3.95 9.10
CA PHE A 98 15.63 3.56 8.89
C PHE A 98 16.38 4.50 7.94
N ASN A 99 15.80 5.65 7.59
CA ASN A 99 16.44 6.68 6.77
C ASN A 99 16.98 6.14 5.44
N HIS A 100 16.16 5.38 4.71
CA HIS A 100 16.51 4.76 3.42
C HIS A 100 17.62 3.69 3.49
N ASP A 101 17.99 3.21 4.69
CA ASP A 101 18.93 2.10 4.86
C ASP A 101 18.23 0.78 4.50
N THR A 102 18.52 0.26 3.30
CA THR A 102 17.88 -0.94 2.75
C THR A 102 18.20 -2.19 3.56
N ASP A 103 19.37 -2.28 4.20
CA ASP A 103 19.78 -3.45 4.97
C ASP A 103 18.99 -3.51 6.28
N ASP A 104 18.92 -2.39 7.01
CA ASP A 104 18.10 -2.27 8.22
C ASP A 104 16.60 -2.47 7.88
N MET A 105 16.12 -1.97 6.72
CA MET A 105 14.75 -2.20 6.25
C MET A 105 14.46 -3.69 5.96
N ASN A 106 15.37 -4.39 5.30
CA ASN A 106 15.25 -5.83 5.02
C ASN A 106 15.18 -6.64 6.32
N VAL A 107 16.04 -6.34 7.29
CA VAL A 107 15.98 -6.98 8.62
C VAL A 107 14.66 -6.66 9.33
N ALA A 108 14.21 -5.40 9.26
CA ALA A 108 12.96 -4.98 9.89
C ALA A 108 11.73 -5.68 9.31
N PHE A 109 11.65 -5.77 7.98
CA PHE A 109 10.55 -6.46 7.31
C PHE A 109 10.61 -7.97 7.58
N GLY A 110 11.81 -8.58 7.55
CA GLY A 110 12.00 -9.99 7.93
C GLY A 110 11.48 -10.30 9.34
N THR A 111 11.75 -9.42 10.32
CA THR A 111 11.19 -9.57 11.67
C THR A 111 9.65 -9.50 11.69
N LEU A 112 9.04 -8.59 10.92
CA LEU A 112 7.57 -8.53 10.79
C LEU A 112 7.02 -9.81 10.18
N GLN A 113 7.67 -10.31 9.12
CA GLN A 113 7.30 -11.54 8.44
C GLN A 113 7.32 -12.76 9.38
N PHE A 114 8.33 -12.90 10.25
CA PHE A 114 8.38 -14.00 11.22
C PHE A 114 7.18 -14.05 12.18
N ILE A 115 6.51 -12.92 12.41
CA ILE A 115 5.29 -12.85 13.22
C ILE A 115 4.06 -13.01 12.34
N TRP A 116 4.03 -12.32 11.21
CA TRP A 116 2.87 -12.19 10.34
C TRP A 116 2.58 -13.48 9.55
N ASP A 117 3.57 -14.03 8.87
CA ASP A 117 3.37 -15.16 7.94
C ASP A 117 2.75 -16.40 8.62
N PRO A 118 3.22 -16.86 9.80
CA PRO A 118 2.60 -18.01 10.48
C PRO A 118 1.13 -17.80 10.83
N LEU A 119 0.74 -16.58 11.23
CA LEU A 119 -0.64 -16.27 11.62
C LEU A 119 -1.60 -16.38 10.43
N THR A 120 -1.14 -16.07 9.22
CA THR A 120 -1.96 -16.16 8.01
C THR A 120 -2.18 -17.57 7.49
N LYS A 121 -1.30 -18.50 7.89
CA LYS A 121 -1.29 -19.90 7.47
C LYS A 121 -1.92 -20.85 8.50
N ASP A 122 -1.98 -20.45 9.77
CA ASP A 122 -2.54 -21.25 10.85
C ASP A 122 -4.07 -21.12 10.92
N TYR A 123 -4.79 -22.23 10.71
CA TYR A 123 -6.25 -22.27 10.81
C TYR A 123 -6.77 -22.02 12.23
N ASN A 124 -5.95 -22.24 13.26
CA ASN A 124 -6.32 -21.92 14.65
C ASN A 124 -6.26 -20.41 14.93
N SER A 125 -5.51 -19.66 14.11
CA SER A 125 -5.43 -18.20 14.16
C SER A 125 -6.62 -17.58 13.41
N THR A 126 -7.85 -17.87 13.84
CA THR A 126 -9.09 -17.55 13.09
C THR A 126 -9.23 -16.08 12.67
N SER A 127 -8.74 -15.13 13.47
CA SER A 127 -8.72 -13.70 13.13
C SER A 127 -7.75 -13.34 11.99
N PHE A 128 -6.71 -14.15 11.76
CA PHE A 128 -5.61 -13.87 10.83
C PHE A 128 -5.50 -14.87 9.68
N TYR A 129 -6.15 -16.02 9.79
CA TYR A 129 -6.13 -17.07 8.78
C TYR A 129 -6.63 -16.54 7.43
N LYS A 130 -5.88 -16.85 6.36
CA LYS A 130 -6.15 -16.37 4.99
C LYS A 130 -6.29 -14.86 4.87
N LYS A 131 -5.61 -14.07 5.70
CA LYS A 131 -5.50 -12.61 5.49
C LYS A 131 -4.32 -12.30 4.58
N CYS A 132 -4.16 -11.01 4.28
CA CYS A 132 -3.04 -10.45 3.51
C CYS A 132 -1.71 -11.07 3.98
N ILE A 133 -0.81 -11.40 3.05
CA ILE A 133 0.51 -12.01 3.33
C ILE A 133 1.65 -10.99 3.17
N PRO A 134 2.79 -11.18 3.86
CA PRO A 134 3.97 -10.35 3.64
C PRO A 134 4.59 -10.62 2.25
N LEU A 135 4.92 -9.56 1.52
CA LEU A 135 5.54 -9.59 0.19
C LEU A 135 6.98 -9.11 0.27
N PHE A 136 7.92 -10.03 0.54
CA PHE A 136 9.33 -9.72 0.83
C PHE A 136 10.10 -9.19 -0.39
N ASP A 137 9.80 -9.70 -1.59
CA ASP A 137 10.60 -9.43 -2.79
C ASP A 137 10.47 -7.99 -3.32
N MET A 138 9.65 -7.14 -2.68
CA MET A 138 9.43 -5.77 -3.12
C MET A 138 10.69 -4.90 -2.97
N LEU A 139 11.50 -5.06 -1.91
CA LEU A 139 12.77 -4.32 -1.75
C LEU A 139 13.93 -4.85 -2.59
N LYS A 140 13.77 -6.01 -3.24
CA LYS A 140 14.78 -6.52 -4.17
C LYS A 140 15.02 -5.54 -5.33
N TYR A 141 13.99 -4.78 -5.67
CA TYR A 141 14.01 -3.84 -6.78
C TYR A 141 14.41 -2.44 -6.30
N LYS A 142 15.46 -1.88 -6.91
CA LYS A 142 15.93 -0.52 -6.59
C LYS A 142 14.87 0.54 -6.85
N ASP A 143 13.98 0.29 -7.81
CA ASP A 143 12.89 1.14 -8.24
C ASP A 143 11.55 0.80 -7.52
N TRP A 144 11.61 0.28 -6.29
CA TRP A 144 10.40 -0.10 -5.56
C TRP A 144 9.45 1.08 -5.29
N LYS A 145 9.97 2.32 -5.23
CA LYS A 145 9.17 3.54 -5.06
C LYS A 145 8.38 3.86 -6.33
N GLU A 146 9.00 3.71 -7.49
CA GLU A 146 8.36 3.82 -8.80
C GLU A 146 7.32 2.71 -8.98
N ARG A 147 7.62 1.47 -8.53
CA ARG A 147 6.64 0.36 -8.56
C ARG A 147 5.45 0.62 -7.65
N LYS A 148 5.69 1.23 -6.48
CA LYS A 148 4.63 1.71 -5.59
C LYS A 148 3.77 2.75 -6.30
N GLU A 149 4.39 3.74 -6.92
CA GLU A 149 3.69 4.80 -7.62
C GLU A 149 2.85 4.25 -8.79
N LEU A 150 3.39 3.29 -9.55
CA LEU A 150 2.68 2.64 -10.66
C LEU A 150 1.44 1.91 -10.15
N TYR A 151 1.59 1.20 -9.03
CA TYR A 151 0.49 0.49 -8.40
C TYR A 151 -0.55 1.45 -7.81
N ASP A 152 -0.12 2.52 -7.15
CA ASP A 152 -0.98 3.58 -6.64
C ASP A 152 -1.78 4.22 -7.78
N TYR A 153 -1.13 4.51 -8.92
CA TYR A 153 -1.80 5.02 -10.11
C TYR A 153 -2.82 4.03 -10.68
N TYR A 154 -2.44 2.76 -10.84
CA TYR A 154 -3.33 1.69 -11.30
C TYR A 154 -4.61 1.59 -10.45
N VAL A 155 -4.46 1.64 -9.13
CA VAL A 155 -5.56 1.56 -8.16
C VAL A 155 -6.50 2.77 -8.28
N ASN A 156 -5.94 3.96 -8.48
CA ASN A 156 -6.70 5.20 -8.51
C ASN A 156 -7.30 5.54 -9.89
N TYR A 157 -6.76 4.96 -10.96
CA TYR A 157 -7.00 5.40 -12.33
C TYR A 157 -8.49 5.52 -12.67
N ASN A 158 -9.27 4.46 -12.47
CA ASN A 158 -10.68 4.45 -12.85
C ASN A 158 -11.48 5.55 -12.16
N SER A 159 -11.23 5.79 -10.86
CA SER A 159 -11.89 6.88 -10.13
C SER A 159 -11.44 8.25 -10.63
N VAL A 160 -10.14 8.46 -10.83
CA VAL A 160 -9.58 9.72 -11.32
C VAL A 160 -10.13 10.04 -12.71
N TYR A 161 -10.02 9.08 -13.64
CA TYR A 161 -10.50 9.21 -15.01
C TYR A 161 -11.99 9.52 -15.07
N SER A 162 -12.81 8.76 -14.31
CA SER A 162 -14.25 8.97 -14.26
C SER A 162 -14.59 10.34 -13.68
N THR A 163 -13.93 10.77 -12.61
CA THR A 163 -14.22 12.07 -12.02
C THR A 163 -13.81 13.21 -12.94
N ALA A 164 -12.65 13.12 -13.61
CA ALA A 164 -12.20 14.15 -14.56
C ALA A 164 -13.20 14.38 -15.70
N ASN A 165 -13.81 13.31 -16.21
CA ASN A 165 -14.78 13.35 -17.32
C ASN A 165 -16.20 13.78 -16.93
N ASN A 166 -16.55 13.74 -15.64
CA ASN A 166 -17.93 14.00 -15.19
C ASN A 166 -18.07 15.28 -14.36
N TYR A 167 -16.96 15.89 -13.95
CA TYR A 167 -16.93 17.04 -13.06
C TYR A 167 -15.91 18.07 -13.54
N ASP A 168 -16.37 19.11 -14.23
CA ASP A 168 -15.54 20.17 -14.82
C ASP A 168 -14.57 20.79 -13.81
N GLU A 169 -15.01 20.94 -12.55
CA GLU A 169 -14.19 21.52 -11.47
C GLU A 169 -13.00 20.64 -11.07
N LYS A 170 -13.05 19.33 -11.36
CA LYS A 170 -11.98 18.35 -11.09
C LYS A 170 -11.18 17.96 -12.32
N CYS A 171 -11.69 18.25 -13.53
CA CYS A 171 -11.05 17.93 -14.79
C CYS A 171 -9.56 18.35 -14.82
N LYS A 172 -9.28 19.64 -14.57
CA LYS A 172 -7.90 20.15 -14.60
C LYS A 172 -6.97 19.46 -13.59
N GLU A 173 -7.42 19.29 -12.35
CA GLU A 173 -6.65 18.66 -11.27
C GLU A 173 -6.27 17.22 -11.64
N TYR A 174 -7.22 16.45 -12.14
CA TYR A 174 -7.02 15.04 -12.46
C TYR A 174 -6.36 14.81 -13.82
N TYR A 175 -6.49 15.75 -14.76
CA TYR A 175 -5.67 15.79 -15.97
C TYR A 175 -4.19 15.94 -15.60
N GLU A 176 -3.84 16.93 -14.77
CA GLU A 176 -2.46 17.16 -14.30
C GLU A 176 -1.92 15.96 -13.50
N TYR A 177 -2.78 15.31 -12.68
CA TYR A 177 -2.40 14.07 -11.98
C TYR A 177 -2.04 12.92 -12.94
N ILE A 178 -2.83 12.72 -14.01
CA ILE A 178 -2.58 11.68 -15.02
C ILE A 178 -1.35 12.03 -15.86
N GLU A 179 -1.25 13.27 -16.35
CA GLU A 179 -0.11 13.77 -17.10
C GLU A 179 1.21 13.58 -16.34
N GLY A 180 1.20 13.87 -15.04
CA GLY A 180 2.34 13.67 -14.16
C GLY A 180 2.82 12.22 -14.04
N LYS A 181 2.12 11.22 -14.61
CA LYS A 181 2.56 9.82 -14.64
C LYS A 181 3.31 9.44 -15.91
N ALA A 182 3.46 10.33 -16.89
CA ALA A 182 4.12 10.01 -18.17
C ALA A 182 5.53 9.45 -17.98
N SER A 183 6.37 10.11 -17.17
CA SER A 183 7.75 9.66 -16.90
C SER A 183 7.82 8.29 -16.22
N LEU A 184 6.78 7.91 -15.48
CA LEU A 184 6.69 6.60 -14.84
C LEU A 184 6.50 5.49 -15.90
N TYR A 185 5.68 5.76 -16.92
CA TYR A 185 5.47 4.83 -18.04
C TYR A 185 6.70 4.75 -18.94
N GLU A 186 7.43 5.85 -19.14
CA GLU A 186 8.71 5.85 -19.86
C GLU A 186 9.77 4.99 -19.14
N HIS A 187 9.87 5.12 -17.80
CA HIS A 187 10.78 4.33 -16.97
C HIS A 187 10.50 2.83 -17.13
N PHE A 188 9.25 2.41 -16.91
CA PHE A 188 8.90 0.99 -17.02
C PHE A 188 8.89 0.48 -18.46
N GLY A 189 8.55 1.31 -19.45
CA GLY A 189 8.63 0.93 -20.86
C GLY A 189 10.08 0.61 -21.26
N SER A 190 11.02 1.44 -20.83
CA SER A 190 12.45 1.22 -21.04
C SER A 190 12.96 -0.02 -20.28
N LEU A 191 12.57 -0.16 -19.01
CA LEU A 191 12.96 -1.30 -18.16
C LEU A 191 12.45 -2.62 -18.73
N CYS A 192 11.15 -2.72 -19.03
CA CYS A 192 10.53 -3.95 -19.51
C CYS A 192 11.01 -4.35 -20.92
N THR A 193 11.42 -3.38 -21.74
CA THR A 193 12.03 -3.64 -23.06
C THR A 193 13.47 -4.15 -22.93
N SER A 194 14.24 -3.60 -22.00
CA SER A 194 15.66 -3.94 -21.82
C SER A 194 15.88 -5.22 -21.01
N ASP A 195 15.04 -5.47 -20.00
CA ASP A 195 15.07 -6.65 -19.15
C ASP A 195 13.65 -7.05 -18.73
N SER A 196 13.07 -8.00 -19.47
CA SER A 196 11.74 -8.52 -19.18
C SER A 196 11.63 -9.17 -17.80
N SER A 197 12.74 -9.69 -17.24
CA SER A 197 12.74 -10.32 -15.90
C SER A 197 12.64 -9.30 -14.77
N SER A 198 13.01 -8.05 -15.03
CA SER A 198 12.87 -6.93 -14.10
C SER A 198 11.53 -6.20 -14.25
N CYS A 199 10.70 -6.54 -15.24
CA CYS A 199 9.42 -5.88 -15.46
C CYS A 199 8.43 -6.15 -14.30
N PRO A 200 7.72 -5.14 -13.77
CA PRO A 200 6.67 -5.38 -12.78
C PRO A 200 5.56 -6.27 -13.33
N GLU A 201 5.14 -7.31 -12.59
CA GLU A 201 4.07 -8.23 -13.02
C GLU A 201 2.76 -7.52 -13.39
N ILE A 202 2.51 -6.34 -12.81
CA ILE A 202 1.29 -5.58 -13.09
C ILE A 202 1.40 -4.68 -14.33
N TYR A 203 2.60 -4.48 -14.89
CA TYR A 203 2.83 -3.47 -15.92
C TYR A 203 1.93 -3.65 -17.15
N ASP A 204 1.75 -4.89 -17.63
CA ASP A 204 0.84 -5.19 -18.74
C ASP A 204 -0.60 -4.75 -18.47
N LYS A 205 -1.05 -4.82 -17.21
CA LYS A 205 -2.38 -4.34 -16.80
C LYS A 205 -2.45 -2.82 -16.68
N CYS A 206 -1.32 -2.15 -16.50
CA CYS A 206 -1.21 -0.69 -16.45
C CYS A 206 -1.15 -0.07 -17.85
N MET A 207 -0.67 -0.80 -18.87
CA MET A 207 -0.49 -0.29 -20.24
C MET A 207 -1.69 0.48 -20.81
N PRO A 208 -2.96 0.03 -20.64
CA PRO A 208 -4.12 0.78 -21.14
C PRO A 208 -4.33 2.15 -20.49
N TYR A 209 -3.66 2.42 -19.37
CA TYR A 209 -3.76 3.65 -18.59
C TYR A 209 -2.57 4.58 -18.81
N ASN A 210 -1.71 4.30 -19.80
CA ASN A 210 -0.61 5.19 -20.14
C ASN A 210 -1.16 6.59 -20.48
N PRO A 211 -0.67 7.68 -19.84
CA PRO A 211 -1.11 9.05 -20.10
C PRO A 211 -1.17 9.42 -21.59
N ASP A 212 -0.21 8.99 -22.40
CA ASP A 212 -0.18 9.27 -23.85
C ASP A 212 -1.40 8.70 -24.59
N LEU A 213 -2.00 7.64 -24.05
CA LEU A 213 -3.15 6.96 -24.64
C LEU A 213 -4.49 7.50 -24.12
N VAL A 214 -4.52 8.16 -22.96
CA VAL A 214 -5.78 8.46 -22.26
C VAL A 214 -6.03 9.95 -22.07
N LEU A 215 -5.00 10.81 -22.11
CA LEU A 215 -5.18 12.24 -21.89
C LEU A 215 -6.04 12.93 -22.96
N HIS A 216 -6.07 12.41 -24.19
CA HIS A 216 -6.91 12.95 -25.25
C HIS A 216 -8.39 12.57 -25.12
N THR A 217 -8.74 11.72 -24.15
CA THR A 217 -10.11 11.26 -23.90
C THR A 217 -10.69 11.81 -22.59
N ILE A 218 -10.01 12.77 -21.98
CA ILE A 218 -10.44 13.54 -20.79
C ILE A 218 -10.74 14.97 -21.25
#